data_AF-A0A6C0J0R9-F1
#
_entry.id   AF-A0A6C0J0R9-F1
#
_cell.length_a   1.000
_cell.length_b   1.000
_cell.length_c   1.000
_cell.angle_alpha   90.00
_cell.angle_beta   90.00
_cell.angle_gamma   90.00
#
_symmetry.space_group_name_H-M   'P 1'
#
loop_
_entity.id
_entity.type
_entity.pdbx_description
1 polymer ?
#
loop_
_entity_poly.entity_id
_entity_poly.type
_entity_poly.pdbx_seq_one_letter_code
_entity_poly.pdbx_strand_id
1 'polypeptide(L)' 'MKSKAFILRQIGELLEKNRGLCEEEIQQWYKDNESKTVYELLTFKKQISQSKEYQDVSCMKWFRDEEQ' A
#
# COMPACT_ATOMS: atom_id res chain seq x y z
N MET A 1 -16.88 -14.58 -12.32
CA MET A 1 -16.45 -13.79 -11.13
C MET A 1 -14.95 -13.87 -11.02
N LYS A 2 -14.23 -12.75 -10.86
CA LYS A 2 -12.79 -12.83 -10.54
C LYS A 2 -12.64 -13.52 -9.17
N SER A 3 -11.66 -14.41 -9.02
CA SER A 3 -11.42 -15.10 -7.76
C SER A 3 -10.93 -14.12 -6.69
N LYS A 4 -11.23 -14.39 -5.41
CA LYS A 4 -10.75 -13.59 -4.27
C LYS A 4 -9.23 -13.46 -4.27
N ALA A 5 -8.53 -14.56 -4.56
CA ALA A 5 -7.07 -14.59 -4.69
C ALA A 5 -6.55 -13.65 -5.78
N PHE A 6 -7.25 -13.53 -6.92
CA PHE A 6 -6.85 -12.61 -7.97
C PHE A 6 -7.01 -11.14 -7.52
N ILE A 7 -8.08 -10.82 -6.80
CA ILE A 7 -8.29 -9.47 -6.26
C ILE A 7 -7.19 -9.11 -5.25
N LEU A 8 -6.84 -10.03 -4.35
CA LEU A 8 -5.76 -9.85 -3.39
C LEU A 8 -4.43 -9.57 -4.12
N ARG A 9 -4.08 -10.38 -5.13
CA ARG A 9 -2.86 -10.15 -5.92
C ARG A 9 -2.83 -8.76 -6.55
N GLN A 10 -3.94 -8.31 -7.13
CA GLN A 10 -4.04 -6.97 -7.72
C GLN A 10 -3.91 -5.85 -6.68
N ILE A 11 -4.35 -6.09 -5.44
CA ILE A 11 -4.16 -5.12 -4.36
C ILE A 11 -2.70 -5.09 -3.94
N GLY A 12 -2.02 -6.23 -3.82
CA GLY A 12 -0.58 -6.28 -3.52
C GLY A 12 0.26 -5.53 -4.56
N GLU A 13 0.00 -5.77 -5.85
CA GLU A 13 0.66 -5.03 -6.95
C GLU A 13 0.43 -3.51 -6.85
N LEU A 14 -0.73 -3.08 -6.33
CA LEU A 14 -1.04 -1.66 -6.12
C LEU A 14 -0.38 -1.10 -4.85
N LEU A 15 -0.31 -1.88 -3.78
CA LEU A 15 0.36 -1.51 -2.53
C LEU A 15 1.85 -1.28 -2.76
N GLU A 16 2.49 -2.18 -3.50
CA GLU A 16 3.89 -2.02 -3.94
C GLU A 16 4.07 -0.74 -4.76
N LYS A 17 3.28 -0.55 -5.82
CA LYS A 17 3.47 0.57 -6.77
C LYS A 17 3.06 1.94 -6.26
N ASN A 18 1.95 2.03 -5.52
CA ASN A 18 1.36 3.30 -5.11
C ASN A 18 1.75 3.73 -3.71
N ARG A 19 2.22 2.81 -2.85
CA ARG A 19 2.64 3.09 -1.47
C ARG A 19 4.09 2.73 -1.17
N GLY A 20 4.74 1.93 -2.02
CA GLY A 20 6.15 1.54 -1.82
C GLY A 20 6.34 0.47 -0.74
N LEU A 21 5.30 -0.31 -0.44
CA LEU A 21 5.37 -1.37 0.57
C LEU A 21 6.27 -2.53 0.09
N CYS A 22 7.06 -3.06 1.01
CA CYS A 22 7.89 -4.24 0.78
C CYS A 22 7.06 -5.54 0.76
N GLU A 23 7.65 -6.62 0.26
CA GLU A 23 6.96 -7.91 0.14
C GLU A 23 6.47 -8.42 1.51
N GLU A 24 7.27 -8.28 2.56
CA GLU A 24 6.89 -8.69 3.92
C GLU A 24 5.66 -7.92 4.44
N GLU A 25 5.59 -6.62 4.16
CA GLU A 25 4.46 -5.77 4.56
C GLU A 25 3.20 -6.13 3.77
N ILE A 26 3.36 -6.48 2.49
CA ILE A 26 2.26 -6.97 1.65
C ILE A 26 1.77 -8.34 2.15
N GLN A 27 2.67 -9.23 2.56
CA GLN A 27 2.30 -10.53 3.14
C GLN A 27 1.57 -10.35 4.47
N GLN A 28 2.02 -9.43 5.33
CA GLN A 28 1.32 -9.09 6.56
C GLN A 28 -0.07 -8.53 6.26
N TRP A 29 -0.16 -7.62 5.28
CA TRP A 29 -1.43 -7.08 4.83
C TRP A 29 -2.38 -8.19 4.35
N TYR A 30 -1.91 -9.20 3.62
CA TYR A 30 -2.75 -10.32 3.23
C TYR A 30 -3.33 -11.08 4.43
N LYS A 31 -2.51 -11.37 5.44
CA LYS A 31 -2.96 -12.05 6.67
C LYS A 31 -4.02 -11.24 7.39
N ASP A 32 -3.79 -9.94 7.57
CA ASP A 32 -4.71 -9.05 8.28
C ASP A 32 -6.04 -8.85 7.54
N ASN A 33 -6.05 -9.10 6.22
CA ASN A 33 -7.20 -8.86 5.34
C ASN A 33 -7.79 -10.14 4.75
N GLU A 34 -7.37 -11.32 5.20
CA GLU A 34 -7.83 -12.62 4.68
C GLU A 34 -9.33 -12.84 4.93
N SER A 35 -9.84 -12.36 6.06
CA SER A 35 -11.26 -12.46 6.44
C SER A 35 -12.17 -11.51 5.68
N LYS A 36 -11.63 -10.48 5.01
CA LYS A 36 -12.43 -9.49 4.30
C LYS A 36 -13.21 -10.10 3.15
N THR A 37 -14.40 -9.55 2.93
CA THR A 37 -15.28 -9.92 1.83
C THR A 37 -14.76 -9.35 0.50
N VAL A 38 -15.20 -9.93 -0.60
CA VAL A 38 -14.85 -9.46 -1.95
C VAL A 38 -15.23 -7.99 -2.14
N TYR A 39 -16.37 -7.56 -1.60
CA TYR A 39 -16.83 -6.18 -1.70
C TYR A 39 -15.86 -5.21 -1.01
N GLU A 40 -15.43 -5.51 0.21
CA GLU A 40 -14.49 -4.68 0.96
C GLU A 40 -13.14 -4.58 0.24
N LEU A 41 -12.65 -5.70 -0.31
CA LEU A 41 -11.42 -5.71 -1.11
C LEU A 41 -11.54 -4.85 -2.37
N LEU A 42 -12.69 -4.87 -3.06
CA LEU A 42 -12.92 -4.02 -4.24
C LEU A 42 -12.98 -2.54 -3.87
N THR A 43 -13.62 -2.19 -2.76
CA THR A 43 -13.66 -0.81 -2.25
C THR A 43 -12.26 -0.33 -1.90
N PHE A 44 -11.48 -1.14 -1.19
CA PHE A 44 -10.11 -0.82 -0.84
C PHE A 44 -9.21 -0.65 -2.06
N LYS A 45 -9.34 -1.55 -3.05
CA LYS A 45 -8.65 -1.44 -4.35
C LYS A 45 -8.96 -0.11 -5.05
N LYS A 46 -10.22 0.33 -5.03
CA LYS A 46 -10.64 1.61 -5.62
C LYS A 46 -9.96 2.79 -4.92
N GLN A 47 -9.86 2.77 -3.59
CA GLN A 47 -9.21 3.81 -2.81
C GLN A 47 -7.71 3.94 -3.14
N ILE A 48 -6.97 2.82 -3.16
CA ILE A 48 -5.54 2.82 -3.50
C ILE A 48 -5.30 3.19 -4.97
N SER A 49 -6.21 2.83 -5.86
CA SER A 49 -6.07 3.22 -7.27
C SER A 49 -6.25 4.72 -7.49
N GLN A 50 -6.91 5.44 -6.58
CA GLN A 50 -7.18 6.87 -6.67
C GLN A 50 -6.13 7.73 -5.96
N SER A 51 -5.38 7.15 -5.02
CA SER A 51 -4.39 7.85 -4.20
C SER A 51 -3.00 7.22 -4.37
N LYS A 52 -2.00 8.05 -4.71
CA LYS A 52 -0.59 7.65 -4.66
C LYS A 52 0.02 8.38 -3.46
N GLU A 53 0.10 7.68 -2.35
CA GLU A 53 0.64 8.19 -1.10
C GLU A 53 1.90 7.38 -0.79
N TYR A 54 3.05 8.01 -0.96
CA TYR A 54 4.33 7.44 -0.60
C TYR A 54 4.72 7.93 0.79
N GLN A 55 5.41 7.08 1.54
CA GLN A 55 5.96 7.48 2.83
C GLN A 55 6.97 8.63 2.62
N ASP A 56 6.86 9.70 3.40
CA ASP A 56 7.76 10.84 3.30
C ASP A 56 9.15 10.43 3.85
N VAL A 57 10.05 10.08 2.93
CA VAL A 57 11.43 9.68 3.22
C VAL A 57 12.41 10.83 3.01
N SER A 58 11.96 12.10 3.12
CA SER A 58 12.85 13.25 3.10
C SER A 58 13.80 13.24 4.30
N CYS A 59 14.92 12.53 4.16
CA CYS A 59 16.08 12.57 5.06
C CYS A 59 16.85 13.90 4.98
N MET A 60 16.32 14.96 4.34
CA MET A 60 17.01 16.24 4.13
C MET A 60 16.79 17.30 5.22
N LYS A 61 16.30 16.93 6.41
CA LYS A 61 16.15 17.87 7.54
C LYS A 61 17.24 17.77 8.60
N TRP A 62 18.44 17.33 8.21
CA TRP A 62 19.57 17.13 9.15
C TRP A 62 20.78 18.07 8.94
N PHE A 63 20.82 18.91 7.88
CA PHE A 63 22.04 19.69 7.58
C PHE A 63 21.81 21.12 7.04
N ARG A 64 20.81 21.85 7.52
CA ARG A 64 20.75 23.32 7.36
C ARG A 64 20.05 23.95 8.55
N ASP A 65 20.81 24.24 9.59
CA ASP A 65 20.62 25.36 10.53
C ASP A 65 21.91 25.54 11.35
N GLU A 66 23.07 25.61 10.69
CA GLU A 66 24.29 26.18 11.26
C GLU A 66 24.81 27.24 10.28
N GLU A 67 24.31 28.48 10.43
CA GLU A 67 25.07 29.73 10.22
C GLU A 67 24.12 30.92 10.40
N GLN A 68 23.99 31.41 11.64
CA GLN A 68 23.95 32.84 11.97
C GLN A 68 24.51 33.08 13.36
#